data_AF-A0A0M0K1K5-F1
#
_entry.id   AF-A0A0M0K1K5-F1
#
_cell.length_a   1.000
_cell.length_b   1.000
_cell.length_c   1.000
_cell.angle_alpha   90.00
_cell.angle_beta   90.00
_cell.angle_gamma   90.00
#
_symmetry.space_group_name_H-M   'P 1'
#
loop_
_entity.id
_entity.type
_entity.pdbx_description
1 polymer ?
#
loop_
_entity_poly.entity_id
_entity_poly.type
_entity_poly.pdbx_seq_one_letter_code
_entity_poly.pdbx_strand_id
1 'polypeptide(L)'
;MAAPPAGAAAEQQLAHLLAAKQLREDVLRRQPAREVRSAKGEKHGSLVHKESGGHLCMSIVGHPNATGECVADVNFYDTWRADVSLKVTGFGTGLLPLLALIHEPDLTVDYLPRQPGLPYIEHLQVVHQWAANDWLYHCFVSPFGPLPGADDVHNFILFDNMDAPADPCLIGYAVSPAEGDEIYRGWPVPKVKSWRRKRNYVLGATTIIRPSAQPVLTLTIPSAKLPKCASPGCAFAVHSCLSAGSGRFCCHKCEHSPGKHASRCEMVKFDGGGGAQAWQLPAYGTLELELYVNVQLPIPTFLIPLALVRWIFPRLVRLVYPVLLLLNERFVALPFSQRVREDKDGFYKLVADALKAPDRPCNARGREGEAKFVL
;
A
#
# COMPACT_ATOMS: atom_id res chain seq x y z
N MET A 1 -32.11 -8.99 0.88
CA MET A 1 -32.02 -8.21 -0.36
C MET A 1 -31.53 -9.15 -1.46
N ALA A 2 -32.18 -9.16 -2.62
CA ALA A 2 -31.73 -10.01 -3.73
C ALA A 2 -30.40 -9.48 -4.27
N ALA A 3 -29.46 -10.38 -4.56
CA ALA A 3 -28.22 -9.99 -5.22
C ALA A 3 -28.56 -9.41 -6.61
N PRO A 4 -27.89 -8.34 -7.06
CA PRO A 4 -28.07 -7.83 -8.40
C PRO A 4 -27.78 -8.94 -9.43
N PRO A 5 -28.49 -8.98 -10.57
CA PRO A 5 -28.19 -9.95 -11.62
C PRO A 5 -26.74 -9.79 -12.07
N ALA A 6 -26.06 -10.90 -12.34
CA ALA A 6 -24.61 -10.94 -12.62
C ALA A 6 -24.16 -9.92 -13.70
N GLY A 7 -25.02 -9.63 -14.68
CA GLY A 7 -24.74 -8.62 -15.70
C GLY A 7 -24.59 -7.19 -15.16
N ALA A 8 -25.44 -6.78 -14.21
CA ALA A 8 -25.39 -5.43 -13.63
C ALA A 8 -24.13 -5.20 -12.78
N ALA A 9 -23.64 -6.25 -12.11
CA ALA A 9 -22.40 -6.18 -11.34
C ALA A 9 -21.17 -6.01 -12.27
N ALA A 10 -21.13 -6.74 -13.38
CA ALA A 10 -20.06 -6.65 -14.37
C ALA A 10 -20.02 -5.27 -15.07
N GLU A 11 -21.20 -4.74 -15.46
CA GLU A 11 -21.31 -3.40 -16.05
C GLU A 11 -20.80 -2.31 -15.08
N GLN A 12 -21.15 -2.43 -13.79
CA GLN A 12 -20.68 -1.50 -12.77
C GLN A 12 -19.16 -1.59 -12.56
N GLN A 13 -18.59 -2.80 -12.50
CA GLN A 13 -17.15 -2.99 -12.39
C GLN A 13 -16.41 -2.43 -13.60
N LEU A 14 -16.93 -2.62 -14.82
CA LEU A 14 -16.38 -2.02 -16.03
C LEU A 14 -16.40 -0.49 -15.97
N ALA A 15 -17.52 0.09 -15.54
CA ALA A 15 -17.64 1.54 -15.38
C ALA A 15 -16.60 2.10 -14.40
N HIS A 16 -16.37 1.42 -13.27
CA HIS A 16 -15.33 1.80 -12.31
C HIS A 16 -13.91 1.67 -12.88
N LEU A 17 -13.62 0.62 -13.65
CA LEU A 17 -12.31 0.48 -14.31
C LEU A 17 -12.06 1.61 -15.32
N LEU A 18 -13.07 1.96 -16.13
CA LEU A 18 -12.99 3.09 -17.06
C LEU A 18 -12.84 4.42 -16.32
N ALA A 19 -13.58 4.62 -15.23
CA ALA A 19 -13.43 5.80 -14.38
C ALA A 19 -12.04 5.90 -13.75
N ALA A 20 -11.45 4.79 -13.32
CA ALA A 20 -10.10 4.74 -12.77
C ALA A 20 -9.05 5.18 -13.81
N LYS A 21 -9.13 4.63 -15.03
CA LYS A 21 -8.25 5.02 -16.13
C LYS A 21 -8.42 6.50 -16.49
N GLN A 22 -9.67 6.97 -16.58
CA GLN A 22 -9.97 8.36 -16.91
C GLN A 22 -9.45 9.33 -15.84
N LEU A 23 -9.65 9.02 -14.55
CA LEU A 23 -9.19 9.86 -13.44
C LEU A 23 -7.68 10.04 -13.46
N ARG A 24 -6.91 8.97 -13.71
CA ARG A 24 -5.46 9.06 -13.88
C ARG A 24 -5.09 10.08 -14.94
N GLU A 25 -5.67 9.96 -16.14
CA GLU A 25 -5.40 10.88 -17.25
C GLU A 25 -5.83 12.32 -16.92
N ASP A 26 -6.93 12.51 -16.19
CA ASP A 26 -7.41 13.84 -15.81
C ASP A 26 -6.53 14.51 -14.76
N VAL A 27 -6.05 13.76 -13.77
CA VAL A 27 -5.11 14.29 -12.76
C VAL A 27 -3.78 14.62 -13.44
N LEU A 28 -3.26 13.73 -14.29
CA LEU A 28 -2.01 13.98 -15.04
C LEU A 28 -2.12 15.18 -15.97
N ARG A 29 -3.23 15.34 -16.71
CA ARG A 29 -3.44 16.51 -17.59
C ARG A 29 -3.52 17.83 -16.84
N ARG A 30 -4.01 17.81 -15.60
CA ARG A 30 -4.11 18.99 -14.73
C ARG A 30 -2.81 19.28 -13.98
N GLN A 31 -1.81 18.39 -14.04
CA GLN A 31 -0.50 18.66 -13.48
C GLN A 31 0.30 19.56 -14.43
N PRO A 32 0.98 20.59 -13.91
CA PRO A 32 1.87 21.41 -14.73
C PRO A 32 2.98 20.52 -15.31
N ALA A 33 3.27 20.68 -16.60
CA ALA A 33 4.36 19.97 -17.26
C ALA A 33 5.68 20.17 -16.50
N ARG A 34 6.32 19.08 -16.07
CA ARG A 34 7.55 19.13 -15.27
C ARG A 34 8.67 18.27 -15.84
N GLU A 35 9.85 18.86 -15.94
CA GLU A 35 11.12 18.13 -15.87
C GLU A 35 11.37 17.74 -14.41
N VAL A 36 11.10 16.48 -14.06
CA VAL A 36 11.61 15.90 -12.81
C VAL A 36 13.11 15.72 -12.96
N ARG A 37 13.90 16.72 -12.55
CA ARG A 37 15.34 16.56 -12.42
C ARG A 37 15.60 15.63 -11.24
N SER A 38 15.96 14.39 -11.54
CA SER A 38 16.43 13.42 -10.54
C SER A 38 17.50 14.07 -9.67
N ALA A 39 17.31 14.07 -8.35
CA ALA A 39 18.25 14.59 -7.35
C ALA A 39 19.49 13.67 -7.19
N LYS A 40 20.08 13.22 -8.31
CA LYS A 40 21.34 12.48 -8.31
C LYS A 40 22.46 13.43 -7.86
N GLY A 41 22.74 13.45 -6.55
CA GLY A 41 23.85 14.18 -5.96
C GLY A 41 23.58 14.81 -4.59
N GLU A 42 22.34 14.81 -4.09
CA GLU A 42 22.01 15.45 -2.81
C GLU A 42 22.09 14.48 -1.62
N LYS A 43 22.55 15.00 -0.48
CA LYS A 43 22.82 14.22 0.74
C LYS A 43 21.56 13.47 1.21
N HIS A 44 21.70 12.19 1.57
CA HIS A 44 20.64 11.35 2.12
C HIS A 44 19.86 12.06 3.23
N GLY A 45 18.53 12.11 3.10
CA GLY A 45 17.61 12.72 4.06
C GLY A 45 17.23 14.18 3.80
N SER A 46 17.73 14.80 2.72
CA SER A 46 17.29 16.14 2.31
C SER A 46 15.89 16.10 1.67
N LEU A 47 15.00 17.01 2.11
CA LEU A 47 13.70 17.22 1.48
C LEU A 47 13.88 18.27 0.38
N VAL A 48 13.74 17.86 -0.87
CA VAL A 48 13.78 18.81 -2.00
C VAL A 48 12.40 19.42 -2.16
N HIS A 49 12.31 20.73 -1.89
CA HIS A 49 11.11 21.51 -2.13
C HIS A 49 11.30 22.33 -3.40
N LYS A 50 10.41 22.16 -4.38
CA LYS A 50 10.32 23.07 -5.54
C LYS A 50 8.96 23.74 -5.55
N GLU A 51 8.95 25.07 -5.43
CA GLU A 51 7.73 25.86 -5.41
C GLU A 51 7.38 26.37 -6.80
N SER A 52 6.13 26.14 -7.20
CA SER A 52 5.45 26.87 -8.26
C SER A 52 3.95 26.76 -8.00
N GLY A 53 3.23 27.88 -7.85
CA GLY A 53 1.77 27.94 -8.05
C GLY A 53 0.85 27.04 -7.20
N GLY A 54 1.07 26.87 -5.89
CA GLY A 54 0.17 26.08 -5.04
C GLY A 54 0.39 24.56 -5.08
N HIS A 55 1.42 24.12 -5.78
CA HIS A 55 1.85 22.72 -5.85
C HIS A 55 2.82 22.38 -4.72
N LEU A 56 2.67 21.21 -4.11
CA LEU A 56 3.62 20.64 -3.16
C LEU A 56 4.26 19.39 -3.74
N CYS A 57 5.50 19.46 -4.22
CA CYS A 57 6.32 18.28 -4.54
C CYS A 57 7.24 17.96 -3.36
N MET A 58 7.31 16.68 -2.98
CA MET A 58 8.21 16.22 -1.93
C MET A 58 8.85 14.91 -2.36
N SER A 59 10.16 14.73 -2.16
CA SER A 59 10.83 13.43 -2.29
C SER A 59 11.23 12.94 -0.89
N ILE A 60 10.78 11.75 -0.51
CA ILE A 60 11.11 11.14 0.80
C ILE A 60 11.90 9.85 0.57
N VAL A 61 13.14 9.84 1.04
CA VAL A 61 13.95 8.61 1.16
C VAL A 61 13.59 7.94 2.48
N GLY A 62 12.79 6.87 2.40
CA GLY A 62 12.15 6.23 3.56
C GLY A 62 13.11 5.51 4.53
N HIS A 63 14.30 5.13 4.07
CA HIS A 63 15.34 4.50 4.89
C HIS A 63 16.72 4.76 4.26
N PRO A 64 17.81 4.94 5.02
CA PRO A 64 19.16 5.17 4.45
C PRO A 64 19.66 4.07 3.48
N ASN A 65 19.05 2.89 3.53
CA ASN A 65 19.32 1.78 2.61
C ASN A 65 18.17 1.51 1.61
N ALA A 66 17.05 2.24 1.71
CA ALA A 66 15.98 2.12 0.74
C ALA A 66 16.29 3.05 -0.44
N THR A 67 16.24 2.51 -1.65
CA THR A 67 16.25 3.29 -2.89
C THR A 67 14.92 3.97 -3.18
N GLY A 68 13.95 3.81 -2.28
CA GLY A 68 12.60 4.29 -2.50
C GLY A 68 12.48 5.80 -2.49
N GLU A 69 11.78 6.31 -3.49
CA GLU A 69 11.44 7.72 -3.62
C GLU A 69 9.91 7.84 -3.56
N CYS A 70 9.42 8.72 -2.70
CA CYS A 70 8.01 9.05 -2.60
C CYS A 70 7.81 10.50 -3.06
N VAL A 71 7.15 10.69 -4.20
CA VAL A 71 6.73 11.96 -4.80
C VAL A 71 5.26 12.17 -4.55
N ALA A 72 4.89 13.22 -3.83
CA ALA A 72 3.49 13.63 -3.70
C ALA A 72 3.29 14.99 -4.36
N ASP A 73 2.15 15.22 -5.01
CA ASP A 73 1.65 16.51 -5.44
C ASP A 73 0.22 16.71 -4.92
N VAL A 74 -0.05 17.87 -4.31
CA VAL A 74 -1.37 18.26 -3.80
C VAL A 74 -1.77 19.58 -4.44
N ASN A 75 -2.94 19.61 -5.06
CA ASN A 75 -3.46 20.75 -5.82
C ASN A 75 -4.87 21.09 -5.34
N PHE A 76 -5.13 22.36 -5.03
CA PHE A 76 -6.46 22.87 -4.72
C PHE A 76 -7.02 23.60 -5.94
N TYR A 77 -8.14 23.14 -6.50
CA TYR A 77 -8.72 23.71 -7.72
C TYR A 77 -9.81 24.74 -7.43
N ASP A 78 -10.60 24.47 -6.41
CA ASP A 78 -11.70 25.32 -5.99
C ASP A 78 -11.77 25.39 -4.46
N THR A 79 -12.85 25.95 -3.95
CA THR A 79 -13.06 26.14 -2.52
C THR A 79 -13.13 24.83 -1.74
N TRP A 80 -13.52 23.71 -2.34
CA TRP A 80 -13.84 22.47 -1.62
C TRP A 80 -13.11 21.24 -2.15
N ARG A 81 -12.38 21.33 -3.26
CA ARG A 81 -11.78 20.17 -3.92
C ARG A 81 -10.25 20.21 -3.95
N ALA A 82 -9.67 19.03 -3.77
CA ALA A 82 -8.26 18.78 -3.93
C ALA A 82 -8.01 17.59 -4.88
N ASP A 83 -6.99 17.70 -5.73
CA ASP A 83 -6.35 16.51 -6.30
C ASP A 83 -5.07 16.21 -5.53
N VAL A 84 -4.86 14.93 -5.28
CA VAL A 84 -3.62 14.42 -4.72
C VAL A 84 -3.08 13.38 -5.69
N SER A 85 -1.84 13.52 -6.12
CA SER A 85 -1.10 12.41 -6.71
C SER A 85 0.05 12.00 -5.80
N LEU A 86 0.29 10.71 -5.71
CA LEU A 86 1.38 10.14 -4.95
C LEU A 86 2.02 9.05 -5.81
N LYS A 87 3.33 9.09 -5.96
CA LYS A 87 4.12 8.06 -6.63
C LYS A 87 5.23 7.62 -5.68
N VAL A 88 5.19 6.37 -5.27
CA VAL A 88 6.23 5.72 -4.46
C VAL A 88 6.93 4.71 -5.35
N THR A 89 8.21 4.92 -5.63
CA THR A 89 9.07 3.94 -6.30
C THR A 89 9.97 3.27 -5.28
N GLY A 90 10.51 2.08 -5.60
CA GLY A 90 11.48 1.41 -4.74
C GLY A 90 10.91 1.02 -3.36
N PHE A 91 9.59 0.82 -3.26
CA PHE A 91 8.94 0.52 -2.00
C PHE A 91 9.28 -0.90 -1.53
N GLY A 92 9.99 -1.05 -0.41
CA GLY A 92 10.56 -2.33 0.05
C GLY A 92 9.57 -3.33 0.64
N THR A 93 8.38 -3.45 0.07
CA THR A 93 7.36 -4.44 0.47
C THR A 93 7.08 -5.41 -0.66
N GLY A 94 6.71 -6.65 -0.34
CA GLY A 94 6.14 -7.56 -1.34
C GLY A 94 4.68 -7.21 -1.65
N LEU A 95 4.18 -7.67 -2.79
CA LEU A 95 2.79 -7.44 -3.23
C LEU A 95 1.76 -8.05 -2.27
N LEU A 96 1.92 -9.32 -1.90
CA LEU A 96 0.98 -10.01 -1.02
C LEU A 96 0.86 -9.36 0.37
N PRO A 97 1.97 -9.01 1.06
CA PRO A 97 1.91 -8.23 2.29
C PRO A 97 1.19 -6.89 2.12
N LEU A 98 1.45 -6.15 1.03
CA LEU A 98 0.75 -4.89 0.78
C LEU A 98 -0.77 -5.11 0.62
N LEU A 99 -1.16 -6.11 -0.16
CA LEU A 99 -2.58 -6.41 -0.38
C LEU A 99 -3.29 -6.86 0.88
N ALA A 100 -2.62 -7.61 1.75
CA ALA A 100 -3.19 -7.99 3.03
C ALA A 100 -3.44 -6.79 3.95
N LEU A 101 -2.60 -5.75 3.88
CA LEU A 101 -2.83 -4.50 4.60
C LEU A 101 -4.03 -3.71 4.07
N ILE A 102 -4.29 -3.82 2.77
CA ILE A 102 -5.45 -3.19 2.14
C ILE A 102 -6.72 -4.00 2.47
N HIS A 103 -6.66 -5.32 2.37
CA HIS A 103 -7.79 -6.23 2.51
C HIS A 103 -8.22 -6.46 3.96
N GLU A 104 -7.27 -6.46 4.90
CA GLU A 104 -7.50 -6.67 6.34
C GLU A 104 -7.23 -5.39 7.14
N PRO A 105 -8.00 -4.31 6.91
CA PRO A 105 -7.76 -3.05 7.59
C PRO A 105 -7.93 -3.15 9.11
N ASP A 106 -8.79 -4.06 9.57
CA ASP A 106 -9.07 -4.32 10.99
C ASP A 106 -7.81 -4.73 11.74
N LEU A 107 -6.93 -5.48 11.08
CA LEU A 107 -5.65 -5.89 11.63
C LEU A 107 -4.58 -4.81 11.49
N THR A 108 -4.76 -3.82 10.62
CA THR A 108 -3.73 -2.81 10.30
C THR A 108 -3.71 -1.65 11.30
N VAL A 109 -4.88 -1.25 11.82
CA VAL A 109 -5.01 -0.06 12.70
C VAL A 109 -4.15 -0.16 13.96
N ASP A 110 -4.02 -1.34 14.54
CA ASP A 110 -3.24 -1.55 15.77
C ASP A 110 -1.73 -1.40 15.57
N TYR A 111 -1.25 -1.54 14.33
CA TYR A 111 0.15 -1.30 13.98
C TYR A 111 0.41 0.14 13.57
N LEU A 112 -0.63 0.91 13.24
CA LEU A 112 -0.45 2.29 12.81
C LEU A 112 -0.02 3.16 14.00
N PRO A 113 1.11 3.86 13.87
CA PRO A 113 1.70 4.63 14.94
C PRO A 113 0.84 5.85 15.28
N ARG A 114 0.62 6.09 16.57
CA ARG A 114 -0.08 7.26 17.08
C ARG A 114 0.93 8.28 17.58
N GLN A 115 1.05 9.40 16.87
CA GLN A 115 1.92 10.49 17.27
C GLN A 115 1.09 11.69 17.73
N PRO A 116 1.33 12.23 18.94
CA PRO A 116 0.67 13.45 19.40
C PRO A 116 0.84 14.58 18.40
N GLY A 117 -0.25 15.27 18.09
CA GLY A 117 -0.24 16.39 17.15
C GLY A 117 -0.16 15.99 15.67
N LEU A 118 -0.43 14.73 15.32
CA LEU A 118 -0.70 14.32 13.95
C LEU A 118 -2.06 13.60 13.88
N PRO A 119 -2.77 13.67 12.74
CA PRO A 119 -3.96 12.85 12.55
C PRO A 119 -3.56 11.37 12.54
N TYR A 120 -4.39 10.51 13.14
CA TYR A 120 -4.23 9.07 13.10
C TYR A 120 -5.57 8.39 12.82
N ILE A 121 -5.50 7.16 12.31
CA ILE A 121 -6.67 6.33 12.05
C ILE A 121 -7.12 5.71 13.38
N GLU A 122 -8.32 6.08 13.83
CA GLU A 122 -8.95 5.56 15.05
C GLU A 122 -9.69 4.26 14.79
N HIS A 123 -10.20 4.10 13.56
CA HIS A 123 -10.98 2.95 13.13
C HIS A 123 -10.85 2.80 11.61
N LEU A 124 -10.67 1.57 11.14
CA LEU A 124 -10.73 1.22 9.73
C LEU A 124 -11.25 -0.21 9.65
N GLN A 125 -12.39 -0.39 8.99
CA GLN A 125 -13.05 -1.69 8.92
C GLN A 125 -13.73 -1.87 7.56
N VAL A 126 -13.67 -3.09 7.02
CA VAL A 126 -14.57 -3.50 5.93
C VAL A 126 -15.97 -3.74 6.53
N VAL A 127 -16.91 -2.86 6.23
CA VAL A 127 -18.29 -2.90 6.74
C VAL A 127 -19.27 -3.60 5.79
N HIS A 128 -18.86 -3.79 4.54
CA HIS A 128 -19.61 -4.56 3.56
C HIS A 128 -18.68 -5.10 2.48
N GLN A 129 -19.04 -6.23 1.87
CA GLN A 129 -18.31 -6.86 0.79
C GLN A 129 -19.31 -7.36 -0.26
N TRP A 130 -19.20 -6.86 -1.50
CA TRP A 130 -20.05 -7.31 -2.61
C TRP A 130 -19.41 -8.47 -3.38
N ALA A 131 -18.08 -8.50 -3.46
CA ALA A 131 -17.30 -9.53 -4.12
C ALA A 131 -15.92 -9.69 -3.45
N ALA A 132 -15.14 -10.69 -3.87
CA ALA A 132 -13.80 -10.94 -3.33
C ALA A 132 -12.86 -9.74 -3.50
N ASN A 133 -13.12 -8.84 -4.45
CA ASN A 133 -12.32 -7.67 -4.79
C ASN A 133 -13.06 -6.33 -4.60
N ASP A 134 -14.27 -6.32 -4.02
CA ASP A 134 -15.17 -5.16 -3.97
C ASP A 134 -15.69 -4.97 -2.53
N TRP A 135 -15.11 -4.00 -1.83
CA TRP A 135 -15.29 -3.79 -0.40
C TRP A 135 -15.76 -2.38 -0.08
N LEU A 136 -16.50 -2.24 1.01
CA LEU A 136 -16.86 -0.95 1.60
C LEU A 136 -16.11 -0.78 2.91
N TYR A 137 -15.31 0.28 2.99
CA TYR A 137 -14.55 0.66 4.18
C TYR A 137 -15.29 1.74 4.95
N HIS A 138 -15.25 1.64 6.28
CA HIS A 138 -15.59 2.72 7.20
C HIS A 138 -14.33 3.14 7.95
N CYS A 139 -13.96 4.42 7.82
CA CYS A 139 -12.74 4.99 8.39
C CYS A 139 -13.06 6.14 9.36
N PHE A 140 -12.47 6.12 10.55
CA PHE A 140 -12.42 7.26 11.45
C PHE A 140 -10.99 7.80 11.53
N VAL A 141 -10.84 9.09 11.27
CA VAL A 141 -9.58 9.81 11.49
C VAL A 141 -9.78 10.78 12.64
N SER A 142 -8.83 10.78 13.57
CA SER A 142 -8.86 11.67 14.73
C SER A 142 -8.82 13.14 14.31
N PRO A 143 -9.56 14.04 14.99
CA PRO A 143 -9.35 15.48 14.82
C PRO A 143 -7.91 15.87 15.20
N PHE A 144 -7.38 16.89 14.54
CA PHE A 144 -6.02 17.36 14.80
C PHE A 144 -5.97 18.90 14.74
N GLY A 145 -5.49 19.52 15.81
CA GLY A 145 -5.43 20.97 15.92
C GLY A 145 -6.81 21.62 15.67
N PRO A 146 -6.92 22.61 14.75
CA PRO A 146 -8.19 23.21 14.38
C PRO A 146 -9.00 22.40 13.35
N LEU A 147 -8.42 21.34 12.78
CA LEU A 147 -9.05 20.55 11.73
C LEU A 147 -10.01 19.50 12.34
N PRO A 148 -11.23 19.36 11.80
CA PRO A 148 -12.12 18.30 12.24
C PRO A 148 -11.53 16.93 11.90
N GLY A 149 -11.96 15.91 12.63
CA GLY A 149 -11.68 14.53 12.25
C GLY A 149 -12.51 14.09 11.05
N ALA A 150 -12.29 12.86 10.60
CA ALA A 150 -13.02 12.27 9.48
C ALA A 150 -13.91 11.10 9.91
N ASP A 151 -15.07 10.95 9.28
CA ASP A 151 -16.00 9.83 9.38
C ASP A 151 -16.44 9.42 7.97
N ASP A 152 -15.57 8.65 7.34
CA ASP A 152 -15.57 8.46 5.89
C ASP A 152 -15.99 7.04 5.52
N VAL A 153 -16.74 6.94 4.43
CA VAL A 153 -17.14 5.66 3.84
C VAL A 153 -16.65 5.65 2.40
N HIS A 154 -15.94 4.58 2.03
CA HIS A 154 -15.37 4.42 0.69
C HIS A 154 -15.61 3.00 0.20
N ASN A 155 -16.21 2.86 -0.97
CA ASN A 155 -16.09 1.64 -1.75
C ASN A 155 -14.68 1.61 -2.34
N PHE A 156 -14.03 0.45 -2.32
CA PHE A 156 -12.77 0.22 -3.01
C PHE A 156 -12.85 -1.11 -3.76
N ILE A 157 -12.50 -1.07 -5.04
CA ILE A 157 -12.50 -2.23 -5.94
C ILE A 157 -11.09 -2.45 -6.46
N LEU A 158 -10.64 -3.69 -6.48
CA LEU A 158 -9.35 -4.07 -7.05
C LEU A 158 -9.52 -4.85 -8.36
N PHE A 159 -8.82 -4.44 -9.39
CA PHE A 159 -8.78 -5.08 -10.70
C PHE A 159 -7.41 -5.72 -10.91
N ASP A 160 -7.41 -6.97 -11.36
CA ASP A 160 -6.20 -7.65 -11.80
C ASP A 160 -5.92 -7.29 -13.27
N ASN A 161 -4.78 -6.63 -13.49
CA ASN A 161 -4.26 -6.32 -14.81
C ASN A 161 -2.83 -6.87 -14.95
N MET A 162 -2.48 -7.92 -14.21
CA MET A 162 -1.14 -8.53 -14.20
C MET A 162 -0.83 -9.28 -15.50
N ASP A 163 -1.88 -9.69 -16.25
CA ASP A 163 -1.76 -10.32 -17.56
C ASP A 163 -1.53 -9.31 -18.71
N ALA A 164 -1.55 -8.00 -18.45
CA ALA A 164 -1.39 -6.99 -19.49
C ALA A 164 0.06 -6.98 -20.03
N PRO A 165 0.27 -7.17 -21.34
CA PRO A 165 1.60 -7.35 -21.91
C PRO A 165 2.50 -6.10 -21.82
N ALA A 166 1.91 -4.90 -21.76
CA ALA A 166 2.65 -3.65 -21.75
C ALA A 166 2.85 -3.05 -20.34
N ASP A 167 1.93 -3.32 -19.41
CA ASP A 167 1.93 -2.70 -18.08
C ASP A 167 1.25 -3.62 -17.05
N PRO A 168 1.89 -4.74 -16.66
CA PRO A 168 1.34 -5.68 -15.69
C PRO A 168 1.24 -5.00 -14.33
N CYS A 169 0.00 -4.84 -13.83
CA CYS A 169 -0.26 -4.13 -12.59
C CYS A 169 -1.55 -4.57 -11.92
N LEU A 170 -1.74 -4.18 -10.66
CA LEU A 170 -3.06 -4.15 -10.02
C LEU A 170 -3.58 -2.72 -10.04
N ILE A 171 -4.87 -2.56 -10.30
CA ILE A 171 -5.54 -1.26 -10.32
C ILE A 171 -6.60 -1.26 -9.23
N GLY A 172 -6.45 -0.40 -8.22
CA GLY A 172 -7.48 -0.11 -7.23
C GLY A 172 -8.29 1.11 -7.65
N TYR A 173 -9.60 1.09 -7.43
CA TYR A 173 -10.47 2.25 -7.57
C TYR A 173 -11.31 2.45 -6.33
N ALA A 174 -11.27 3.64 -5.72
CA ALA A 174 -12.08 4.01 -4.58
C ALA A 174 -13.04 5.15 -4.91
N VAL A 175 -14.24 5.09 -4.33
CA VAL A 175 -15.25 6.14 -4.44
C VAL A 175 -16.14 6.15 -3.19
N SER A 176 -16.54 7.34 -2.74
CA SER A 176 -17.50 7.49 -1.65
C SER A 176 -18.94 7.48 -2.16
N PRO A 177 -19.92 7.08 -1.34
CA PRO A 177 -21.29 7.49 -1.53
C PRO A 177 -21.38 9.01 -1.72
N ALA A 178 -22.31 9.48 -2.55
CA ALA A 178 -22.48 10.90 -2.79
C ALA A 178 -22.99 11.60 -1.52
N GLU A 179 -22.78 12.91 -1.46
CA GLU A 179 -23.32 13.72 -0.36
C GLU A 179 -24.84 13.62 -0.31
N GLY A 180 -25.38 13.25 0.85
CA GLY A 180 -26.81 13.05 1.06
C GLY A 180 -27.32 11.64 0.75
N ASP A 181 -26.48 10.73 0.22
CA ASP A 181 -26.89 9.34 0.01
C ASP A 181 -27.22 8.67 1.35
N GLU A 182 -28.45 8.15 1.45
CA GLU A 182 -28.87 7.31 2.58
C GLU A 182 -28.60 5.82 2.30
N ILE A 183 -28.51 5.43 1.03
CA ILE A 183 -28.28 4.06 0.58
C ILE A 183 -27.27 4.07 -0.56
N TYR A 184 -26.24 3.24 -0.47
CA TYR A 184 -25.20 3.06 -1.48
C TYR A 184 -25.14 1.59 -1.91
N ARG A 185 -25.49 1.29 -3.16
CA ARG A 185 -25.54 -0.08 -3.71
C ARG A 185 -26.30 -1.07 -2.80
N GLY A 186 -27.42 -0.61 -2.24
CA GLY A 186 -28.25 -1.37 -1.33
C GLY A 186 -27.77 -1.42 0.13
N TRP A 187 -26.61 -0.87 0.44
CA TRP A 187 -26.10 -0.78 1.81
C TRP A 187 -26.46 0.58 2.46
N PRO A 188 -26.99 0.61 3.69
CA PRO A 188 -27.39 1.86 4.35
C PRO A 188 -26.16 2.67 4.78
N VAL A 189 -26.06 3.91 4.29
CA VAL A 189 -24.93 4.79 4.59
C VAL A 189 -25.07 5.35 6.01
N PRO A 190 -24.09 5.14 6.91
CA PRO A 190 -24.18 5.59 8.29
C PRO A 190 -24.10 7.11 8.35
N LYS A 191 -24.88 7.69 9.26
CA LYS A 191 -24.75 9.11 9.62
C LYS A 191 -23.45 9.34 10.36
N VAL A 192 -22.86 10.52 10.17
CA VAL A 192 -21.64 10.94 10.90
C VAL A 192 -21.92 10.93 12.40
N LYS A 193 -21.14 10.17 13.17
CA LYS A 193 -21.44 9.88 14.58
C LYS A 193 -21.08 10.99 15.56
N SER A 194 -20.27 11.96 15.16
CA SER A 194 -19.71 12.98 16.06
C SER A 194 -19.68 14.36 15.41
N TRP A 195 -20.04 15.39 16.17
CA TRP A 195 -19.97 16.79 15.73
C TRP A 195 -18.53 17.26 15.46
N ARG A 196 -17.52 16.60 16.04
CA ARG A 196 -16.10 16.88 15.81
C ARG A 196 -15.55 16.21 14.55
N ARG A 197 -16.35 15.39 13.88
CA ARG A 197 -15.97 14.73 12.63
C ARG A 197 -16.82 15.26 11.49
N LYS A 198 -16.25 15.22 10.30
CA LYS A 198 -16.92 15.53 9.05
C LYS A 198 -16.66 14.40 8.07
N ARG A 199 -17.46 14.34 7.00
CA ARG A 199 -17.26 13.36 5.94
C ARG A 199 -16.45 14.00 4.81
N ASN A 200 -15.34 13.36 4.45
CA ASN A 200 -14.70 13.57 3.16
C ASN A 200 -15.45 12.74 2.11
N TYR A 201 -15.53 13.25 0.89
CA TYR A 201 -16.09 12.51 -0.23
C TYR A 201 -15.00 12.26 -1.26
N VAL A 202 -14.58 11.00 -1.39
CA VAL A 202 -13.67 10.58 -2.46
C VAL A 202 -14.51 10.50 -3.73
N LEU A 203 -14.39 11.51 -4.60
CA LEU A 203 -15.10 11.55 -5.87
C LEU A 203 -14.51 10.53 -6.86
N GLY A 204 -13.23 10.20 -6.68
CA GLY A 204 -12.57 9.06 -7.27
C GLY A 204 -11.13 8.96 -6.75
N ALA A 205 -10.64 7.74 -6.56
CA ALA A 205 -9.25 7.48 -6.21
C ALA A 205 -8.75 6.27 -6.99
N THR A 206 -7.69 6.42 -7.78
CA THR A 206 -7.06 5.33 -8.52
C THR A 206 -5.72 5.00 -7.90
N THR A 207 -5.53 3.74 -7.52
CA THR A 207 -4.26 3.19 -7.07
C THR A 207 -3.73 2.26 -8.15
N ILE A 208 -2.45 2.35 -8.50
CA ILE A 208 -1.79 1.42 -9.42
C ILE A 208 -0.60 0.81 -8.67
N ILE A 209 -0.57 -0.50 -8.59
CA ILE A 209 0.48 -1.25 -7.89
C ILE A 209 1.22 -2.08 -8.93
N ARG A 210 2.50 -1.78 -9.13
CA ARG A 210 3.39 -2.48 -10.05
C ARG A 210 4.45 -3.24 -9.26
N PRO A 211 4.60 -4.56 -9.49
CA PRO A 211 5.81 -5.25 -9.09
C PRO A 211 7.01 -4.64 -9.82
N SER A 212 8.03 -4.19 -9.08
CA SER A 212 9.28 -3.76 -9.69
C SER A 212 10.22 -4.96 -9.83
N ALA A 213 10.86 -5.09 -10.98
CA ALA A 213 11.94 -6.05 -11.21
C ALA A 213 13.22 -5.70 -10.45
N GLN A 214 13.27 -4.56 -9.76
CA GLN A 214 14.44 -4.19 -8.97
C GLN A 214 14.61 -5.18 -7.80
N PRO A 215 15.80 -5.79 -7.64
CA PRO A 215 16.07 -6.61 -6.48
C PRO A 215 15.91 -5.76 -5.22
N VAL A 216 15.24 -6.29 -4.20
CA VAL A 216 15.23 -5.66 -2.88
C VAL A 216 16.69 -5.55 -2.45
N LEU A 217 17.22 -4.32 -2.41
CA LEU A 217 18.49 -4.06 -1.76
C LEU A 217 18.32 -4.51 -0.32
N THR A 218 19.00 -5.61 0.02
CA THR A 218 18.98 -6.19 1.36
C THR A 218 19.20 -5.06 2.36
N LEU A 219 18.21 -4.83 3.24
CA LEU A 219 18.37 -3.91 4.35
C LEU A 219 19.56 -4.40 5.19
N THR A 220 20.72 -3.75 5.02
CA THR A 220 21.83 -3.92 5.94
C THR A 220 21.39 -3.30 7.26
N ILE A 221 20.82 -4.12 8.15
CA ILE A 221 20.48 -3.69 9.51
C ILE A 221 21.77 -3.10 10.11
N PRO A 222 21.76 -1.85 10.61
CA PRO A 222 22.93 -1.30 11.27
C PRO A 222 23.34 -2.26 12.39
N SER A 223 24.56 -2.79 12.33
CA SER A 223 25.10 -3.83 13.23
C SER A 223 25.03 -3.49 14.72
N ALA A 224 24.62 -2.28 15.09
CA ALA A 224 24.67 -1.75 16.45
C ALA A 224 23.72 -2.43 17.45
N LYS A 225 22.67 -3.13 17.02
CA LYS A 225 21.77 -3.89 17.92
C LYS A 225 21.16 -5.13 17.28
N LEU A 226 21.95 -5.89 16.53
CA LEU A 226 21.52 -7.24 16.16
C LEU A 226 21.37 -8.07 17.44
N PRO A 227 20.26 -8.81 17.62
CA PRO A 227 20.08 -9.66 18.78
C PRO A 227 21.24 -10.66 18.87
N LYS A 228 21.74 -10.88 20.09
CA LYS A 228 22.74 -11.92 20.33
C LYS A 228 22.13 -13.28 20.02
N CYS A 229 22.96 -14.20 19.53
CA CYS A 229 22.56 -15.59 19.37
C CYS A 229 22.00 -16.15 20.69
N ALA A 230 20.82 -16.78 20.65
CA ALA A 230 20.16 -17.34 21.83
C ALA A 230 20.87 -18.57 22.42
N SER A 231 21.90 -19.10 21.74
CA SER A 231 22.71 -20.21 22.23
C SER A 231 23.58 -19.79 23.42
N PRO A 232 23.50 -20.50 24.56
CA PRO A 232 24.33 -20.19 25.73
C PRO A 232 25.82 -20.12 25.37
N GLY A 233 26.48 -19.03 25.76
CA GLY A 233 27.91 -18.81 25.52
C GLY A 233 28.28 -18.36 24.10
N CYS A 234 27.32 -18.13 23.20
CA CYS A 234 27.61 -17.59 21.88
C CYS A 234 27.79 -16.06 21.93
N ALA A 235 28.99 -15.58 21.64
CA ALA A 235 29.31 -14.14 21.64
C ALA A 235 28.90 -13.41 20.35
N PHE A 236 28.44 -14.13 19.32
CA PHE A 236 28.20 -13.58 17.99
C PHE A 236 26.78 -13.03 17.84
N ALA A 237 26.67 -11.89 17.15
CA ALA A 237 25.39 -11.35 16.70
C ALA A 237 24.78 -12.19 15.57
N VAL A 238 23.45 -12.20 15.52
CA VAL A 238 22.69 -12.83 14.43
C VAL A 238 22.73 -11.90 13.20
N HIS A 239 23.11 -12.41 12.02
CA HIS A 239 23.08 -11.68 10.74
C HIS A 239 22.19 -12.42 9.73
N SER A 240 21.70 -11.72 8.71
CA SER A 240 21.01 -12.36 7.58
C SER A 240 22.04 -12.97 6.61
N CYS A 241 22.00 -14.28 6.41
CA CYS A 241 22.90 -14.98 5.49
C CYS A 241 22.23 -15.06 4.10
N LEU A 242 22.77 -14.32 3.14
CA LEU A 242 22.21 -14.18 1.78
C LEU A 242 22.63 -15.29 0.82
N SER A 243 23.65 -16.08 1.13
CA SER A 243 24.20 -17.09 0.21
C SER A 243 23.27 -18.28 -0.06
N ALA A 244 22.11 -18.36 0.63
CA ALA A 244 21.18 -19.47 0.52
C ALA A 244 19.77 -19.08 0.04
N GLY A 245 19.53 -17.86 -0.45
CA GLY A 245 18.23 -17.43 -1.02
C GLY A 245 17.01 -17.54 -0.09
N SER A 246 17.22 -17.77 1.21
CA SER A 246 16.17 -18.23 2.14
C SER A 246 16.03 -17.36 3.40
N GLY A 247 16.63 -16.17 3.43
CA GLY A 247 16.46 -15.23 4.56
C GLY A 247 16.86 -15.79 5.93
N ARG A 248 17.77 -16.77 5.97
CA ARG A 248 18.17 -17.42 7.24
C ARG A 248 19.00 -16.45 8.07
N PHE A 249 18.54 -16.21 9.29
CA PHE A 249 19.31 -15.50 10.31
C PHE A 249 20.29 -16.48 10.96
N CYS A 250 21.60 -16.26 10.83
CA CYS A 250 22.63 -17.12 11.42
C CYS A 250 23.67 -16.27 12.17
N CYS A 251 24.32 -16.82 13.21
CA CYS A 251 25.48 -16.15 13.80
C CYS A 251 26.73 -16.51 12.98
N HIS A 252 27.75 -15.64 12.93
CA HIS A 252 28.97 -15.84 12.12
C HIS A 252 29.68 -17.20 12.35
N LYS A 253 29.53 -17.79 13.55
CA LYS A 253 30.07 -19.12 13.88
C LYS A 253 29.37 -20.27 13.14
N CYS A 254 28.12 -20.11 12.72
CA CYS A 254 27.35 -21.10 11.96
C CYS A 254 27.58 -20.98 10.44
N GLU A 255 27.98 -19.80 9.96
CA GLU A 255 28.38 -19.59 8.56
C GLU A 255 29.60 -20.45 8.19
N HIS A 256 30.59 -20.51 9.08
CA HIS A 256 31.82 -21.31 8.87
C HIS A 256 31.75 -22.72 9.43
N SER A 257 30.66 -23.09 10.12
CA SER A 257 30.47 -24.44 10.69
C SER A 257 28.97 -24.73 10.83
N PRO A 258 28.29 -25.14 9.73
CA PRO A 258 26.86 -25.42 9.73
C PRO A 258 26.48 -26.43 10.83
N GLY A 259 25.38 -26.17 11.55
CA GLY A 259 24.85 -27.09 12.58
C GLY A 259 25.42 -26.97 13.99
N LYS A 260 26.44 -26.12 14.23
CA LYS A 260 27.11 -26.01 15.54
C LYS A 260 26.22 -25.56 16.70
N HIS A 261 25.12 -24.88 16.43
CA HIS A 261 24.15 -24.40 17.44
C HIS A 261 22.76 -25.04 17.31
N ALA A 262 22.59 -26.04 16.44
CA ALA A 262 21.33 -26.76 16.20
C ALA A 262 20.10 -25.83 16.18
N SER A 263 18.96 -26.28 16.73
CA SER A 263 17.66 -25.58 16.76
C SER A 263 17.64 -24.24 17.50
N ARG A 264 18.70 -23.87 18.22
CA ARG A 264 18.76 -22.62 19.00
C ARG A 264 19.21 -21.40 18.20
N CYS A 265 19.95 -21.60 17.10
CA CYS A 265 20.15 -20.56 16.08
C CYS A 265 18.93 -20.43 15.15
N GLU A 266 18.01 -21.40 15.19
CA GLU A 266 16.92 -21.58 14.25
C GLU A 266 15.58 -20.99 14.75
N MET A 267 15.59 -20.05 15.70
CA MET A 267 14.34 -19.36 16.08
C MET A 267 13.78 -18.44 14.98
N VAL A 268 14.39 -18.41 13.80
CA VAL A 268 13.70 -18.07 12.55
C VAL A 268 14.06 -19.11 11.47
N LYS A 269 13.83 -20.39 11.77
CA LYS A 269 13.56 -21.37 10.71
C LYS A 269 12.17 -21.06 10.20
N PHE A 270 12.10 -20.46 9.02
CA PHE A 270 11.06 -20.88 8.10
C PHE A 270 11.34 -22.36 7.83
N ASP A 271 10.40 -23.24 8.13
CA ASP A 271 10.53 -24.68 7.95
C ASP A 271 10.79 -25.01 6.47
N GLY A 272 12.05 -24.91 6.06
CA GLY A 272 12.55 -25.27 4.73
C GLY A 272 12.70 -26.77 4.54
N GLY A 273 11.77 -27.56 5.09
CA GLY A 273 11.62 -28.99 4.83
C GLY A 273 10.59 -29.31 3.74
N GLY A 274 9.74 -28.35 3.40
CA GLY A 274 9.02 -28.31 2.12
C GLY A 274 9.48 -27.06 1.39
N GLY A 275 9.70 -27.12 0.08
CA GLY A 275 10.10 -25.94 -0.71
C GLY A 275 9.28 -24.73 -0.30
N ALA A 276 9.95 -23.61 0.02
CA ALA A 276 9.28 -22.37 0.40
C ALA A 276 8.16 -22.16 -0.62
N GLN A 277 6.91 -22.24 -0.17
CA GLN A 277 5.79 -22.13 -1.10
C GLN A 277 5.89 -20.75 -1.75
N ALA A 278 5.61 -20.61 -3.04
CA ALA A 278 5.90 -19.37 -3.77
C ALA A 278 5.30 -18.07 -3.15
N TRP A 279 4.32 -18.19 -2.25
CA TRP A 279 3.78 -17.08 -1.44
C TRP A 279 4.63 -16.67 -0.21
N GLN A 280 5.59 -17.50 0.21
CA GLN A 280 6.53 -17.28 1.32
C GLN A 280 7.85 -16.64 0.88
N LEU A 281 8.22 -16.78 -0.39
CA LEU A 281 9.30 -15.98 -0.95
C LEU A 281 8.79 -14.54 -1.02
N PRO A 282 9.62 -13.51 -0.75
CA PRO A 282 9.31 -12.14 -1.12
C PRO A 282 9.27 -12.11 -2.66
N ALA A 283 8.15 -12.55 -3.24
CA ALA A 283 8.13 -13.03 -4.61
C ALA A 283 8.39 -11.91 -5.62
N TYR A 284 8.32 -10.64 -5.23
CA TYR A 284 8.71 -9.54 -6.10
C TYR A 284 9.28 -8.40 -5.28
N GLY A 285 10.59 -8.21 -5.41
CA GLY A 285 11.25 -6.90 -5.55
C GLY A 285 10.78 -5.76 -4.65
N THR A 286 11.12 -4.56 -5.09
CA THR A 286 10.42 -3.37 -4.61
C THR A 286 9.07 -3.25 -5.33
N LEU A 287 8.14 -2.44 -4.82
CA LEU A 287 6.94 -2.05 -5.55
C LEU A 287 7.06 -0.62 -6.03
N GLU A 288 6.36 -0.35 -7.13
CA GLU A 288 5.96 0.98 -7.50
C GLU A 288 4.46 1.15 -7.23
N LEU A 289 4.11 2.19 -6.48
CA LEU A 289 2.75 2.56 -6.12
C LEU A 289 2.48 3.93 -6.73
N GLU A 290 1.45 4.04 -7.55
CA GLU A 290 0.88 5.32 -7.96
C GLU A 290 -0.51 5.45 -7.33
N LEU A 291 -0.86 6.65 -6.88
CA LEU A 291 -2.16 6.96 -6.31
C LEU A 291 -2.58 8.33 -6.84
N TYR A 292 -3.80 8.41 -7.36
CA TYR A 292 -4.42 9.63 -7.89
C TYR A 292 -5.78 9.78 -7.24
N VAL A 293 -5.99 10.84 -6.48
CA VAL A 293 -7.21 11.08 -5.69
C VAL A 293 -7.81 12.40 -6.09
N ASN A 294 -9.11 12.42 -6.33
CA ASN A 294 -9.94 13.60 -6.37
C ASN A 294 -10.89 13.55 -5.16
N VAL A 295 -10.77 14.52 -4.26
CA VAL A 295 -11.49 14.54 -2.98
C VAL A 295 -12.22 15.87 -2.79
N GLN A 296 -13.46 15.80 -2.33
CA GLN A 296 -14.20 16.92 -1.77
C GLN A 296 -13.99 16.95 -0.25
N LEU A 297 -13.46 18.08 0.21
CA LEU A 297 -13.11 18.33 1.59
C LEU A 297 -14.30 18.94 2.35
N PRO A 298 -14.46 18.63 3.64
CA PRO A 298 -15.53 19.15 4.47
C PRO A 298 -15.31 20.59 4.96
N ILE A 299 -14.12 21.13 4.69
CA ILE A 299 -13.74 22.50 5.02
C ILE A 299 -13.18 23.16 3.77
N PRO A 300 -13.30 24.49 3.65
CA PRO A 300 -12.72 25.19 2.52
C PRO A 300 -11.20 25.02 2.42
N THR A 301 -10.69 24.86 1.21
CA THR A 301 -9.25 24.70 0.90
C THR A 301 -8.41 25.88 1.39
N PHE A 302 -8.96 27.10 1.40
CA PHE A 302 -8.28 28.28 1.93
C PHE A 302 -8.05 28.23 3.45
N LEU A 303 -8.75 27.35 4.18
CA LEU A 303 -8.50 27.07 5.60
C LEU A 303 -7.45 25.99 5.83
N ILE A 304 -6.91 25.39 4.76
CA ILE A 304 -5.85 24.39 4.82
C ILE A 304 -4.59 25.01 4.21
N PRO A 305 -3.75 25.67 5.01
CA PRO A 305 -2.51 26.23 4.50
C PRO A 305 -1.66 25.12 3.87
N LEU A 306 -1.13 25.34 2.67
CA LEU A 306 -0.22 24.38 2.04
C LEU A 306 1.01 24.09 2.94
N ALA A 307 1.42 25.06 3.76
CA ALA A 307 2.43 24.90 4.81
C ALA A 307 2.07 23.82 5.84
N LEU A 308 0.78 23.66 6.17
CA LEU A 308 0.32 22.61 7.06
C LEU A 308 0.43 21.24 6.37
N VAL A 309 -0.02 21.12 5.12
CA VAL A 309 0.12 19.87 4.35
C VAL A 309 1.59 19.46 4.24
N ARG A 310 2.47 20.42 3.96
CA ARG A 310 3.95 20.27 3.94
C ARG A 310 4.52 19.78 5.26
N TRP A 311 3.93 20.16 6.38
CA TRP A 311 4.40 19.80 7.70
C TRP A 311 3.88 18.42 8.12
N ILE A 312 2.63 18.09 7.78
CA ILE A 312 1.97 16.83 8.15
C ILE A 312 2.44 15.67 7.26
N PHE A 313 2.33 15.82 5.94
CA PHE A 313 2.49 14.71 5.00
C PHE A 313 3.84 13.99 5.10
N PRO A 314 5.00 14.68 5.16
CA PRO A 314 6.28 13.97 5.28
C PRO A 314 6.43 13.28 6.62
N ARG A 315 5.83 13.82 7.68
CA ARG A 315 5.84 13.16 8.99
C ARG A 315 5.01 11.90 8.96
N LEU A 316 3.80 11.95 8.38
CA LEU A 316 2.96 10.77 8.23
C LEU A 316 3.67 9.68 7.41
N VAL A 317 4.27 10.03 6.27
CA VAL A 317 5.03 9.04 5.47
C VAL A 317 6.20 8.47 6.26
N ARG A 318 7.01 9.30 6.92
CA ARG A 318 8.14 8.81 7.75
C ARG A 318 7.70 7.95 8.94
N LEU A 319 6.48 8.16 9.43
CA LEU A 319 5.92 7.42 10.55
C LEU A 319 5.33 6.08 10.08
N VAL A 320 4.58 6.08 8.98
CA VAL A 320 3.89 4.91 8.42
C VAL A 320 4.87 3.98 7.68
N TYR A 321 5.83 4.53 6.93
CA TYR A 321 6.71 3.74 6.08
C TYR A 321 7.51 2.65 6.82
N PRO A 322 8.16 2.93 7.97
CA PRO A 322 8.86 1.89 8.74
C PRO A 322 7.92 0.80 9.27
N VAL A 323 6.67 1.16 9.58
CA VAL A 323 5.66 0.19 10.01
C VAL A 323 5.29 -0.72 8.85
N LEU A 324 5.07 -0.17 7.65
CA LEU A 324 4.81 -1.00 6.46
C LEU A 324 5.97 -1.96 6.15
N LEU A 325 7.22 -1.51 6.29
CA LEU A 325 8.39 -2.38 6.16
C LEU A 325 8.40 -3.48 7.22
N LEU A 326 8.15 -3.13 8.49
CA LEU A 326 8.11 -4.10 9.58
C LEU A 326 7.00 -5.14 9.37
N LEU A 327 5.83 -4.70 8.90
CA LEU A 327 4.70 -5.58 8.59
C LEU A 327 5.05 -6.54 7.45
N ASN A 328 5.79 -6.07 6.44
CA ASN A 328 6.32 -6.92 5.38
C ASN A 328 7.35 -7.93 5.90
N GLU A 329 8.34 -7.49 6.67
CA GLU A 329 9.38 -8.36 7.23
C GLU A 329 8.81 -9.43 8.17
N ARG A 330 7.78 -9.07 8.94
CA ARG A 330 7.14 -9.96 9.92
C ARG A 330 5.87 -10.60 9.42
N PHE A 331 5.54 -10.47 8.14
CA PHE A 331 4.24 -10.84 7.59
C PHE A 331 3.79 -12.24 8.04
N VAL A 332 4.70 -13.21 7.99
CA VAL A 332 4.45 -14.61 8.36
C VAL A 332 4.18 -14.84 9.85
N ALA A 333 4.65 -13.94 10.72
CA ALA A 333 4.38 -14.00 12.15
C ALA A 333 3.12 -13.21 12.55
N LEU A 334 2.52 -12.48 11.62
CA LEU A 334 1.35 -11.66 11.87
C LEU A 334 0.06 -12.41 11.53
N PRO A 335 -1.09 -12.02 12.14
CA PRO A 335 -2.38 -12.65 11.88
C PRO A 335 -2.81 -12.63 10.39
N PHE A 336 -2.30 -11.67 9.61
CA PHE A 336 -2.51 -11.59 8.16
C PHE A 336 -2.14 -12.89 7.45
N SER A 337 -0.99 -13.48 7.80
CA SER A 337 -0.49 -14.67 7.11
C SER A 337 -1.37 -15.90 7.33
N GLN A 338 -2.07 -15.99 8.46
CA GLN A 338 -3.02 -17.06 8.71
C GLN A 338 -4.23 -16.92 7.78
N ARG A 339 -4.83 -15.73 7.70
CA ARG A 339 -5.96 -15.46 6.79
C ARG A 339 -5.58 -15.73 5.33
N VAL A 340 -4.39 -15.29 4.90
CA VAL A 340 -3.87 -15.55 3.55
C VAL A 340 -3.71 -17.04 3.23
N ARG A 341 -3.27 -17.86 4.21
CA ARG A 341 -3.14 -19.32 4.03
C ARG A 341 -4.49 -20.04 4.02
N GLU A 342 -5.43 -19.55 4.82
CA GLU A 342 -6.77 -20.12 4.96
C GLU A 342 -7.66 -19.77 3.77
N ASP A 343 -7.35 -18.69 3.05
CA ASP A 343 -8.02 -18.25 1.84
C ASP A 343 -7.67 -19.12 0.61
N LYS A 344 -8.16 -20.37 0.64
CA LYS A 344 -7.83 -21.39 -0.36
C LYS A 344 -8.42 -21.11 -1.74
N ASP A 345 -9.56 -20.45 -1.78
CA ASP A 345 -10.37 -20.25 -2.99
C ASP A 345 -10.81 -18.79 -3.21
N GLY A 346 -10.35 -17.84 -2.37
CA GLY A 346 -10.73 -16.43 -2.47
C GLY A 346 -9.62 -15.52 -2.98
N PHE A 347 -9.66 -14.27 -2.52
CA PHE A 347 -8.86 -13.16 -3.03
C PHE A 347 -7.35 -13.44 -3.11
N TYR A 348 -6.74 -13.91 -2.03
CA TYR A 348 -5.30 -14.14 -1.96
C TYR A 348 -4.86 -15.31 -2.85
N LYS A 349 -5.70 -16.35 -2.99
CA LYS A 349 -5.42 -17.44 -3.92
C LYS A 349 -5.36 -16.94 -5.36
N LEU A 350 -6.35 -16.13 -5.75
CA LEU A 350 -6.46 -15.58 -7.10
C LEU A 350 -5.22 -14.74 -7.45
N VAL A 351 -4.82 -13.84 -6.54
CA VAL A 351 -3.60 -13.04 -6.71
C VAL A 351 -2.36 -13.94 -6.76
N ALA A 352 -2.23 -14.90 -5.84
CA ALA A 352 -1.07 -15.79 -5.81
C ALA A 352 -0.94 -16.63 -7.07
N ASP A 353 -2.05 -17.07 -7.68
CA ASP A 353 -2.04 -17.81 -8.93
C ASP A 353 -1.66 -16.93 -10.12
N ALA A 354 -2.13 -15.68 -10.15
CA ALA A 354 -1.71 -14.70 -11.17
C ALA A 354 -0.20 -14.45 -11.11
N LEU A 355 0.37 -14.36 -9.91
CA LEU A 355 1.81 -14.19 -9.70
C LEU A 355 2.63 -15.44 -10.06
N LYS A 356 2.11 -16.64 -9.83
CA LYS A 356 2.78 -17.93 -10.11
C LYS A 356 2.81 -18.32 -11.58
N ALA A 357 2.45 -17.46 -12.51
CA ALA A 357 2.51 -17.75 -13.95
C ALA A 357 3.76 -17.14 -14.64
N PRO A 358 5.01 -17.47 -14.23
CA PRO A 358 6.21 -16.88 -14.82
C PRO A 358 6.50 -17.33 -16.26
N ASP A 359 5.86 -18.42 -16.72
CA ASP A 359 6.12 -19.06 -18.02
C ASP A 359 4.99 -18.90 -19.04
N ARG A 360 4.11 -17.90 -18.92
CA ARG A 360 3.21 -17.60 -20.05
C ARG A 360 4.07 -17.04 -21.18
N PRO A 361 4.23 -17.74 -22.31
CA PRO A 361 5.00 -17.23 -23.41
C PRO A 361 4.39 -15.90 -23.82
N CYS A 362 5.23 -14.87 -23.91
CA CYS A 362 4.91 -13.55 -24.43
C CYS A 362 4.61 -13.68 -25.94
N ASN A 363 3.57 -14.45 -26.30
CA ASN A 363 3.23 -14.75 -27.66
C ASN A 363 2.40 -13.60 -28.21
N ALA A 364 3.13 -12.72 -28.89
CA ALA A 364 2.74 -11.99 -30.06
C ALA A 364 1.51 -12.58 -30.78
N ARG A 365 0.37 -11.88 -30.71
CA ARG A 365 -0.40 -11.34 -31.85
C ARG A 365 -1.83 -11.00 -31.40
N GLY A 366 -2.08 -9.71 -31.22
CA GLY A 366 -3.28 -9.06 -31.76
C GLY A 366 -4.65 -9.43 -31.19
N ARG A 367 -4.80 -9.50 -29.86
CA ARG A 367 -6.12 -9.23 -29.26
C ARG A 367 -5.95 -8.12 -28.24
N GLU A 368 -6.60 -6.99 -28.50
CA GLU A 368 -6.75 -5.93 -27.51
C GLU A 368 -7.37 -6.54 -26.25
N GLY A 369 -6.70 -6.28 -25.12
CA GLY A 369 -6.91 -6.97 -23.86
C GLY A 369 -8.27 -6.67 -23.26
N GLU A 370 -9.12 -7.70 -23.21
CA GLU A 370 -10.14 -7.78 -22.17
C GLU A 370 -9.40 -7.92 -20.84
N ALA A 371 -9.45 -6.88 -20.00
CA ALA A 371 -9.13 -7.03 -18.59
C ALA A 371 -10.05 -8.13 -18.05
N LYS A 372 -9.47 -9.23 -17.56
CA LYS A 372 -10.27 -10.29 -16.96
C LYS A 372 -10.79 -9.76 -15.64
N PHE A 373 -12.11 -9.64 -15.52
CA PHE A 373 -12.73 -9.44 -14.23
C PHE A 373 -12.40 -10.66 -13.36
N VAL A 374 -11.73 -10.40 -12.24
CA VAL A 374 -11.60 -11.38 -11.17
C VAL A 374 -12.98 -11.41 -10.50
N LEU A 375 -13.83 -12.34 -10.94
CA LEU A 375 -15.13 -12.60 -10.32
C LEU A 375 -14.94 -13.35 -8.99
#